data_AF-A0A3N5VPT5-F1
#
_entry.id   AF-A0A3N5VPT5-F1
#
_cell.length_a   1.000
_cell.length_b   1.000
_cell.length_c   1.000
_cell.angle_alpha   90.00
_cell.angle_beta   90.00
_cell.angle_gamma   90.00
#
_symmetry.space_group_name_H-M   'P 1'
#
loop_
_entity.id
_entity.type
_entity.pdbx_description
1 polymer ?
#
loop_
_entity_poly.entity_id
_entity_poly.type
_entity_poly.pdbx_seq_one_letter_code
_entity_poly.pdbx_strand_id
1 'polypeptide(L)'
;MNLAMKFLCEAAGAILLMHLAFVPSPVVASDSKWISMAGLPGANGSVRAAVVDSAGTLYIGGDFTIVGNTLANYVARWDGTNWSALGSGMNTNVAALAILGNDLYAGGWFTNAGGVAANYIARWDGTNWVESGCWCRR
;
A
#
# COMPACT_ATOMS: atom_id res chain seq x y z
N MET A 1 27.65 9.81 20.53
CA MET A 1 28.66 9.49 19.49
C MET A 1 29.39 8.24 19.95
N ASN A 2 29.02 7.06 19.45
CA ASN A 2 29.80 5.84 19.68
C ASN A 2 30.13 5.25 18.31
N LEU A 3 31.39 5.40 17.91
CA LEU A 3 31.95 4.81 16.70
C LEU A 3 32.32 3.35 17.04
N ALA A 4 31.58 2.38 16.54
CA ALA A 4 32.03 0.99 16.52
C ALA A 4 32.83 0.78 15.22
N MET A 5 34.15 0.85 15.32
CA MET A 5 35.09 0.62 14.22
C MET A 5 35.30 -0.89 14.07
N LYS A 6 34.59 -1.50 13.11
CA LYS A 6 34.74 -2.93 12.79
C LYS A 6 35.90 -3.08 11.79
N PHE A 7 37.05 -3.57 12.26
CA PHE A 7 38.18 -3.92 11.40
C PHE A 7 37.86 -5.18 10.60
N LEU A 8 37.96 -5.12 9.28
CA LEU A 8 38.10 -6.30 8.41
C LEU A 8 39.41 -6.15 7.63
N CYS A 9 40.20 -7.23 7.68
CA CYS A 9 41.55 -7.36 7.13
C CYS A 9 41.52 -7.41 5.58
N GLU A 10 42.38 -6.62 4.93
CA GLU A 10 42.52 -6.49 3.47
C GLU A 10 43.45 -7.56 2.87
N ALA A 11 43.11 -8.02 1.67
CA ALA A 11 44.10 -8.55 0.73
C ALA A 11 43.74 -8.11 -0.71
N ALA A 12 44.71 -7.43 -1.33
CA ALA A 12 44.84 -7.10 -2.76
C ALA A 12 43.92 -6.01 -3.36
N GLY A 13 44.49 -4.80 -3.46
CA GLY A 13 44.41 -3.91 -4.62
C GLY A 13 43.03 -3.61 -5.21
N ALA A 14 42.35 -2.58 -4.70
CA ALA A 14 41.27 -1.91 -5.41
C ALA A 14 41.32 -0.40 -5.15
N ILE A 15 41.28 0.38 -6.23
CA ILE A 15 41.09 1.83 -6.21
C ILE A 15 39.81 2.11 -5.41
N LEU A 16 39.95 2.87 -4.33
CA LEU A 16 38.87 3.28 -3.44
C LEU A 16 37.94 4.25 -4.19
N LEU A 17 37.05 3.74 -5.04
CA LEU A 17 35.83 4.46 -5.39
C LEU A 17 34.95 4.42 -4.14
N MET A 18 35.02 5.48 -3.35
CA MET A 18 34.13 5.76 -2.24
C MET A 18 32.70 5.88 -2.79
N HIS A 19 32.06 4.74 -3.05
CA HIS A 19 30.62 4.70 -3.23
C HIS A 19 30.04 5.05 -1.87
N LEU A 20 29.69 6.33 -1.71
CA LEU A 20 28.76 6.79 -0.70
C LEU A 20 27.45 6.02 -0.92
N ALA A 21 27.35 4.82 -0.38
CA ALA A 21 26.07 4.18 -0.19
C ALA A 21 25.37 5.04 0.86
N PHE A 22 24.55 5.96 0.39
CA PHE A 22 23.52 6.59 1.19
C PHE A 22 22.62 5.45 1.68
N VAL A 23 22.91 4.93 2.87
CA VAL A 23 21.95 4.11 3.61
C VAL A 23 20.94 5.13 4.13
N PRO A 24 19.72 5.24 3.57
CA PRO A 24 18.70 6.05 4.20
C PRO A 24 18.51 5.48 5.60
N SER A 25 18.84 6.27 6.61
CA SER A 25 18.51 5.94 8.00
C SER A 25 17.02 5.57 8.05
N PRO A 26 16.62 4.50 8.75
CA PRO A 26 15.22 4.21 8.92
C PRO A 26 14.57 5.46 9.50
N VAL A 27 13.60 6.02 8.79
CA VAL A 27 12.80 7.14 9.31
C VAL A 27 12.00 6.55 10.46
N VAL A 28 12.57 6.62 11.66
CA VAL A 28 11.86 6.27 12.89
C VAL A 28 10.80 7.35 13.04
N ALA A 29 9.57 7.02 12.63
CA ALA A 29 8.42 7.85 12.94
C ALA A 29 8.35 7.92 14.47
N SER A 30 8.77 9.06 15.03
CA SER A 30 8.60 9.34 16.44
C SER A 30 7.27 10.04 16.65
N ASP A 31 6.66 9.80 17.79
CA ASP A 31 5.27 10.11 18.18
C ASP A 31 4.91 11.62 18.18
N SER A 32 5.82 12.48 17.75
CA SER A 32 5.72 13.95 17.78
C SER A 32 5.90 14.62 16.42
N LYS A 33 6.11 13.86 15.33
CA LYS A 33 6.26 14.44 14.00
C LYS A 33 5.29 13.78 13.01
N TRP A 34 4.22 14.49 12.69
CA TRP A 34 3.39 14.17 11.53
C TRP A 34 4.28 14.20 10.28
N ILE A 35 4.55 13.02 9.72
CA ILE A 35 5.28 12.86 8.47
C ILE A 35 4.29 12.49 7.37
N SER A 36 4.49 13.03 6.17
CA SER A 36 3.78 12.55 4.99
C SER A 36 4.25 11.13 4.65
N MET A 37 3.41 10.38 3.94
CA MET A 37 3.66 9.00 3.50
C MET A 37 4.86 8.95 2.52
N ALA A 38 6.07 8.87 3.08
CA ALA A 38 7.35 8.96 2.36
C ALA A 38 7.53 10.22 1.49
N GLY A 39 6.91 11.35 1.84
CA GLY A 39 7.02 12.58 1.03
C GLY A 39 6.15 12.60 -0.23
N LEU A 40 5.34 11.56 -0.48
CA LEU A 40 4.47 11.52 -1.65
C LEU A 40 3.21 12.37 -1.46
N PRO A 41 2.62 12.89 -2.55
CA PRO A 41 1.31 13.53 -2.51
C PRO A 41 0.25 12.63 -1.86
N GLY A 42 -0.77 13.24 -1.26
CA GLY A 42 -1.93 12.51 -0.75
C GLY A 42 -2.85 12.00 -1.86
N ALA A 43 -4.05 11.57 -1.47
CA ALA A 43 -5.12 11.25 -2.41
C ALA A 43 -5.71 12.54 -3.02
N ASN A 44 -6.09 12.49 -4.29
CA ASN A 44 -6.76 13.62 -4.99
C ASN A 44 -8.26 13.75 -4.65
N GLY A 45 -8.77 12.90 -3.77
CA GLY A 45 -10.15 12.89 -3.30
C GLY A 45 -10.23 12.35 -1.88
N SER A 46 -11.44 12.34 -1.31
CA SER A 46 -11.66 11.90 0.07
C SER A 46 -11.31 10.42 0.25
N VAL A 47 -10.46 10.14 1.23
CA VAL A 47 -10.29 8.77 1.75
C VAL A 47 -11.40 8.53 2.77
N ARG A 48 -12.26 7.53 2.52
CA ARG A 48 -13.42 7.20 3.36
C ARG A 48 -13.13 6.07 4.33
N ALA A 49 -12.25 5.16 3.96
CA ALA A 49 -11.90 3.99 4.76
C ALA A 49 -10.41 3.68 4.64
N ALA A 50 -9.83 3.18 5.72
CA ALA A 50 -8.46 2.72 5.79
C ALA A 50 -8.37 1.49 6.70
N VAL A 51 -7.62 0.47 6.30
CA VAL A 51 -7.36 -0.75 7.07
C VAL A 51 -5.93 -1.21 6.85
N VAL A 52 -5.32 -1.86 7.86
CA VAL A 52 -3.95 -2.38 7.78
C VAL A 52 -4.00 -3.89 7.98
N ASP A 53 -3.32 -4.65 7.11
CA ASP A 53 -3.20 -6.09 7.27
C ASP A 53 -2.16 -6.49 8.33
N SER A 54 -2.02 -7.79 8.59
CA SER A 54 -1.01 -8.31 9.53
C SER A 54 0.43 -8.14 9.06
N ALA A 55 0.65 -7.84 7.77
CA ALA A 55 1.97 -7.58 7.20
C ALA A 55 2.38 -6.10 7.26
N GLY A 56 1.47 -5.21 7.70
CA GLY A 56 1.70 -3.77 7.74
C GLY A 56 1.35 -3.03 6.45
N THR A 57 0.72 -3.71 5.48
CA THR A 57 0.20 -3.07 4.27
C THR A 57 -1.02 -2.24 4.61
N LEU A 58 -0.99 -0.94 4.33
CA LEU A 58 -2.14 -0.06 4.49
C LEU A 58 -2.98 -0.07 3.21
N TYR A 59 -4.26 -0.36 3.33
CA TYR A 59 -5.25 -0.25 2.27
C TYR A 59 -6.13 0.96 2.52
N ILE A 60 -6.43 1.70 1.46
CA ILE A 60 -7.33 2.85 1.52
C ILE A 60 -8.42 2.72 0.46
N GLY A 61 -9.61 3.21 0.80
CA GLY A 61 -10.78 3.27 -0.07
C GLY A 61 -11.45 4.63 0.02
N GLY A 62 -11.98 5.15 -1.08
CA GLY A 62 -12.61 6.47 -1.08
C GLY A 62 -13.14 6.94 -2.43
N ASP A 63 -13.18 8.26 -2.60
CA ASP A 63 -13.63 8.96 -3.81
C ASP A 63 -12.45 9.44 -4.69
N PHE A 64 -11.25 8.89 -4.49
CA PHE A 64 -10.04 9.29 -5.20
C PHE A 64 -9.82 8.46 -6.47
N THR A 65 -9.09 9.02 -7.42
CA THR A 65 -8.61 8.35 -8.65
C THR A 65 -7.09 8.35 -8.76
N ILE A 66 -6.41 9.15 -7.93
CA ILE A 66 -4.96 9.25 -7.84
C ILE A 66 -4.59 9.29 -6.35
N VAL A 67 -3.55 8.54 -5.97
CA VAL A 67 -2.90 8.65 -4.67
C VAL A 67 -1.38 8.67 -4.85
N GLY A 68 -0.72 9.67 -4.27
CA GLY A 68 0.67 9.96 -4.61
C GLY A 68 0.78 10.28 -6.09
N ASN A 69 1.54 9.46 -6.81
CA ASN A 69 1.72 9.56 -8.26
C ASN A 69 1.10 8.36 -9.00
N THR A 70 0.30 7.56 -8.30
CA THR A 70 -0.28 6.31 -8.82
C THR A 70 -1.75 6.51 -9.16
N LEU A 71 -2.12 6.15 -10.39
CA LEU A 71 -3.53 6.02 -10.79
C LEU A 71 -4.12 4.81 -10.07
N ALA A 72 -5.08 5.07 -9.19
CA ALA A 72 -5.73 4.05 -8.38
C ALA A 72 -7.21 4.40 -8.23
N ASN A 73 -8.08 3.64 -8.89
CA ASN A 73 -9.51 3.93 -8.94
C ASN A 73 -10.17 3.49 -7.64
N TYR A 74 -10.35 4.45 -6.71
CA TYR A 74 -11.11 4.35 -5.47
C TYR A 74 -10.57 3.37 -4.42
N VAL A 75 -9.52 2.62 -4.74
CA VAL A 75 -8.85 1.68 -3.83
C VAL A 75 -7.36 1.58 -4.15
N ALA A 76 -6.52 1.63 -3.10
CA ALA A 76 -5.07 1.54 -3.23
C ALA A 76 -4.46 0.86 -2.00
N ARG A 77 -3.22 0.37 -2.15
CA ARG A 77 -2.39 -0.12 -1.05
C ARG A 77 -1.07 0.62 -0.95
N TRP A 78 -0.52 0.64 0.26
CA TRP A 78 0.77 1.21 0.62
C TRP A 78 1.63 0.15 1.28
N ASP A 79 2.83 -0.06 0.74
CA ASP A 79 3.79 -1.08 1.22
C ASP A 79 4.80 -0.56 2.26
N GLY A 80 4.63 0.68 2.72
CA GLY A 80 5.62 1.38 3.56
C GLY A 80 6.43 2.42 2.79
N THR A 81 6.49 2.30 1.46
CA THR A 81 7.33 3.15 0.58
C THR A 81 6.61 3.66 -0.65
N ASN A 82 5.68 2.90 -1.23
CA ASN A 82 5.02 3.21 -2.49
C ASN A 82 3.52 2.88 -2.47
N TRP A 83 2.75 3.69 -3.20
CA TRP A 83 1.34 3.45 -3.46
C TRP A 83 1.17 2.56 -4.70
N SER A 84 0.33 1.55 -4.60
CA SER A 84 -0.04 0.66 -5.70
C SER A 84 -1.55 0.53 -5.82
N ALA A 85 -2.07 0.47 -7.04
CA ALA A 85 -3.47 0.14 -7.30
C ALA A 85 -3.77 -1.34 -7.00
N LEU A 86 -5.02 -1.66 -6.68
CA LEU A 86 -5.52 -3.04 -6.57
C LEU A 86 -6.28 -3.42 -7.84
N GLY A 87 -5.58 -4.10 -8.76
CA GLY A 87 -6.10 -4.40 -10.09
C GLY A 87 -6.51 -3.12 -10.83
N SER A 88 -7.64 -3.16 -11.54
CA SER A 88 -8.23 -1.97 -12.19
C SER A 88 -8.99 -1.04 -11.22
N GLY A 89 -9.09 -1.41 -9.93
CA GLY A 89 -9.86 -0.69 -8.93
C GLY A 89 -11.37 -0.86 -9.08
N MET A 90 -12.14 0.15 -8.67
CA MET A 90 -13.62 0.15 -8.73
C MET A 90 -14.15 1.08 -9.82
N ASN A 91 -15.42 0.91 -10.21
CA ASN A 91 -16.07 1.88 -11.11
C ASN A 91 -16.62 3.12 -10.40
N THR A 92 -16.76 3.09 -9.08
CA THR A 92 -17.14 4.24 -8.24
C THR A 92 -16.61 4.04 -6.83
N ASN A 93 -16.98 4.93 -5.92
CA ASN A 93 -16.37 5.06 -4.62
C ASN A 93 -16.54 3.86 -3.68
N VAL A 94 -15.48 3.64 -2.90
CA VAL A 94 -15.44 2.69 -1.80
C VAL A 94 -15.74 3.44 -0.51
N ALA A 95 -16.75 3.00 0.22
CA ALA A 95 -17.18 3.62 1.47
C ALA A 95 -16.62 2.90 2.70
N ALA A 96 -16.34 1.59 2.59
CA ALA A 96 -15.88 0.75 3.68
C ALA A 96 -14.84 -0.26 3.22
N LEU A 97 -13.88 -0.56 4.09
CA LEU A 97 -12.92 -1.64 3.93
C LEU A 97 -12.89 -2.48 5.21
N ALA A 98 -12.71 -3.79 5.08
CA ALA A 98 -12.53 -4.70 6.20
C ALA A 98 -11.58 -5.83 5.80
N ILE A 99 -10.79 -6.32 6.74
CA ILE A 99 -9.90 -7.47 6.54
C ILE A 99 -10.44 -8.66 7.33
N LEU A 100 -10.51 -9.82 6.69
CA LEU A 100 -10.87 -11.09 7.31
C LEU A 100 -9.87 -12.16 6.86
N GLY A 101 -8.99 -12.57 7.78
CA GLY A 101 -7.85 -13.42 7.43
C GLY A 101 -6.91 -12.70 6.47
N ASN A 102 -6.68 -13.29 5.30
CA ASN A 102 -5.84 -12.71 4.23
C ASN A 102 -6.65 -11.94 3.18
N ASP A 103 -7.98 -11.95 3.29
CA ASP A 103 -8.86 -11.34 2.32
C ASP A 103 -9.22 -9.91 2.72
N LEU A 104 -9.26 -9.01 1.73
CA LEU A 104 -9.76 -7.65 1.89
C LEU A 104 -11.16 -7.56 1.29
N TYR A 105 -12.10 -7.02 2.05
CA TYR A 105 -13.47 -6.78 1.62
C TYR A 105 -13.66 -5.29 1.39
N ALA A 106 -14.17 -4.93 0.23
CA ALA A 106 -14.54 -3.56 -0.11
C ALA A 106 -16.07 -3.45 -0.20
N GLY A 107 -16.61 -2.44 0.47
CA GLY A 107 -18.03 -2.07 0.41
C GLY A 107 -18.19 -0.64 -0.09
N GLY A 108 -19.19 -0.38 -0.94
CA GLY A 108 -19.40 0.95 -1.50
C GLY A 108 -20.56 1.02 -2.47
N TRP A 109 -20.55 2.04 -3.33
CA TRP A 109 -21.60 2.27 -4.32
C TRP A 109 -21.31 1.61 -5.68
N PHE A 110 -20.24 0.82 -5.75
CA PHE A 110 -19.75 0.21 -6.99
C PHE A 110 -20.60 -0.97 -7.44
N THR A 111 -20.56 -1.20 -8.75
CA THR A 111 -21.17 -2.35 -9.42
C THR A 111 -20.15 -3.17 -10.20
N ASN A 112 -18.90 -2.69 -10.25
CA ASN A 112 -17.78 -3.38 -10.86
C ASN A 112 -16.51 -3.21 -10.01
N ALA A 113 -15.83 -4.32 -9.75
CA ALA A 113 -14.57 -4.40 -9.03
C ALA A 113 -13.55 -5.17 -9.88
N GLY A 114 -12.47 -4.50 -10.30
CA GLY A 114 -11.40 -5.13 -11.08
C GLY A 114 -11.84 -5.73 -12.41
N GLY A 115 -12.92 -5.25 -13.01
CA GLY A 115 -13.51 -5.83 -14.23
C GLY A 115 -14.58 -6.90 -13.95
N VAL A 116 -14.75 -7.33 -12.71
CA VAL A 116 -15.78 -8.31 -12.29
C VAL A 116 -17.04 -7.58 -11.84
N ALA A 117 -18.21 -8.08 -12.26
CA ALA A 117 -19.49 -7.58 -11.77
C ALA A 117 -19.62 -7.93 -10.27
N ALA A 118 -19.70 -6.90 -9.42
CA ALA A 118 -19.79 -7.05 -7.99
C ALA A 118 -20.64 -5.90 -7.44
N ASN A 119 -21.84 -6.23 -6.98
CA ASN A 119 -22.82 -5.24 -6.54
C ASN A 119 -22.57 -4.86 -5.08
N TYR A 120 -21.99 -3.67 -4.88
CA TYR A 120 -21.81 -2.98 -3.60
C TYR A 120 -20.85 -3.64 -2.60
N ILE A 121 -20.44 -4.89 -2.85
CA ILE A 121 -19.46 -5.63 -2.06
C ILE A 121 -18.60 -6.53 -2.94
N ALA A 122 -17.29 -6.54 -2.70
CA ALA A 122 -16.31 -7.36 -3.39
C ALA A 122 -15.22 -7.83 -2.42
N ARG A 123 -14.65 -9.00 -2.69
CA ARG A 123 -13.51 -9.55 -1.94
C ARG A 123 -12.26 -9.50 -2.81
N TRP A 124 -11.13 -9.16 -2.22
CA TRP A 124 -9.81 -9.23 -2.83
C TRP A 124 -9.05 -10.40 -2.21
N ASP A 125 -8.63 -11.34 -3.05
CA ASP A 125 -7.93 -12.58 -2.63
C ASP A 125 -6.40 -12.43 -2.56
N GLY A 126 -5.90 -11.19 -2.64
CA GLY A 126 -4.47 -10.87 -2.77
C GLY A 126 -4.04 -10.57 -4.20
N THR A 127 -4.77 -11.06 -5.20
CA THR A 127 -4.42 -10.91 -6.63
C THR A 127 -5.57 -10.35 -7.48
N ASN A 128 -6.82 -10.73 -7.18
CA ASN A 128 -8.00 -10.37 -7.97
C ASN A 128 -9.18 -9.99 -7.08
N TRP A 129 -10.06 -9.15 -7.64
CA TRP A 129 -11.38 -8.89 -7.09
C TRP A 129 -12.32 -10.02 -7.50
N VAL A 130 -13.04 -10.57 -6.53
CA VAL A 130 -14.07 -11.59 -6.73
C VAL A 130 -15.38 -11.12 -6.12
N GLU A 131 -16.49 -11.47 -6.76
CA GLU A 131 -17.81 -11.22 -6.22
C GLU A 131 -17.99 -12.01 -4.91
N SER A 132 -18.53 -11.37 -3.87
CA SER A 132 -18.77 -12.05 -2.58
C SER A 132 -19.91 -13.08 -2.66
N GLY A 133 -20.63 -13.15 -3.78
CA GLY A 133 -21.87 -13.91 -3.99
C GLY A 133 -21.71 -15.41 -4.21
N CYS A 134 -20.50 -15.93 -4.44
CA CYS A 134 -20.28 -17.37 -4.61
C CYS A 134 -19.60 -17.96 -3.36
N TRP A 135 -20.36 -18.15 -2.30
CA TRP A 135 -19.96 -18.92 -1.09
C TRP A 135 -19.87 -20.44 -1.31
N CYS A 136 -19.96 -20.92 -2.55
CA CYS A 136 -19.87 -22.36 -2.85
C CYS A 136 -18.50 -22.71 -3.49
N ARG A 137 -17.54 -23.02 -2.60
CA ARG A 137 -16.31 -23.85 -2.71
C ARG A 137 -15.51 -23.89 -4.03
N ARG A 138 -14.20 -23.72 -3.87
CA ARG A 138 -13.25 -24.81 -4.19
C ARG A 138 -12.50 -25.18 -2.93
#